data_AF-A0A6A8LJM3-F1
#
_entry.id   AF-A0A6A8LJM3-F1
#
_cell.length_a   1.000
_cell.length_b   1.000
_cell.length_c   1.000
_cell.angle_alpha   90.00
_cell.angle_beta   90.00
_cell.angle_gamma   90.00
#
_symmetry.space_group_name_H-M   'P 1'
#
loop_
_entity.id
_entity.type
_entity.pdbx_description
1 polymer ?
#
loop_
_entity_poly.entity_id
_entity_poly.type
_entity_poly.pdbx_seq_one_letter_code
_entity_poly.pdbx_strand_id
1 'polypeptide(L)'
;MDTQGLGYVILPRLPFKDSRDETIYDHLFKRAEYRTDQDLELGQTIIKLVELAKRFNWSSDQIKYSLDRMVKQEYLKLDRLPQKRGFIVTVLNYEDYIQLGNYNKKKDLVQVSEERKEVDEKVKNVFELFENKVARTIGPIEAQRIGYMVEDYGEEKVMEAMKQAFRNKGNKVGLNYIEAVLSNPFTQKRKEKKQHDSSQNTKYGHGNGGHSQKTTGQVSPIFSGTGRLRRKG
;
A
#
# COMPACT_ATOMS: atom_id res chain seq x y z
N MET A 1 10.37 43.70 25.37
CA MET A 1 10.89 42.35 25.09
C MET A 1 11.74 42.46 23.85
N ASP A 2 13.04 42.26 23.98
CA ASP A 2 13.95 42.27 22.84
C ASP A 2 13.58 41.11 21.92
N THR A 3 13.07 41.43 20.73
CA THR A 3 12.67 40.46 19.70
C THR A 3 13.85 39.98 18.84
N GLN A 4 15.07 40.40 19.21
CA GLN A 4 16.30 39.98 18.54
C GLN A 4 16.51 38.48 18.81
N GLY A 5 16.29 37.66 17.78
CA GLY A 5 16.41 36.21 17.84
C GLY A 5 15.10 35.42 17.69
N LEU A 6 13.95 36.07 17.48
CA LEU A 6 12.73 35.39 17.02
C LEU A 6 12.90 34.96 15.56
N GLY A 7 13.51 33.79 15.37
CA GLY A 7 13.61 33.14 14.07
C GLY A 7 12.27 32.55 13.63
N TYR A 8 12.15 32.29 12.33
CA TYR A 8 11.03 31.54 11.74
C TYR A 8 11.54 30.17 11.29
N VAL A 9 10.67 29.16 11.39
CA VAL A 9 10.93 27.81 10.88
C VAL A 9 10.01 27.59 9.69
N ILE A 10 10.56 27.24 8.54
CA ILE A 10 9.77 26.89 7.37
C ILE A 10 9.54 25.38 7.41
N LEU A 11 8.27 24.99 7.48
CA LEU A 11 7.89 23.59 7.45
C LEU A 11 7.61 23.17 6.01
N PRO A 12 8.22 22.08 5.53
CA PRO A 12 7.93 21.56 4.20
C PRO A 12 6.51 20.97 4.17
N ARG A 13 5.75 21.29 3.12
CA ARG A 13 4.39 20.76 2.90
C ARG A 13 4.43 19.38 2.26
N LEU A 14 4.88 18.39 3.01
CA LEU A 14 4.92 17.00 2.54
C LEU A 14 3.50 16.41 2.47
N PRO A 15 3.19 15.54 1.50
CA PRO A 15 1.85 14.98 1.31
C PRO A 15 1.56 13.84 2.29
N PHE A 16 1.47 14.15 3.58
CA PHE A 16 1.11 13.17 4.61
C PHE A 16 -0.31 12.64 4.41
N LYS A 17 -0.47 11.33 4.53
CA LYS A 17 -1.78 10.68 4.47
C LYS A 17 -2.53 10.73 5.80
N ASP A 18 -1.79 10.79 6.91
CA ASP A 18 -2.32 10.74 8.28
C ASP A 18 -1.84 11.99 9.02
N SER A 19 -2.77 12.70 9.66
CA SER A 19 -2.47 13.93 10.40
C SER A 19 -1.55 13.68 11.60
N ARG A 20 -1.53 12.44 12.12
CA ARG A 20 -0.58 12.04 13.17
C ARG A 20 0.85 12.12 12.67
N ASP A 21 1.10 11.63 11.45
CA ASP A 21 2.44 11.58 10.88
C ASP A 21 2.96 13.00 10.65
N GLU A 22 2.11 13.88 10.10
CA GLU A 22 2.40 15.31 9.93
C GLU A 22 2.74 15.98 11.27
N THR A 23 1.92 15.76 12.30
CA THR A 23 2.13 16.37 13.63
C THR A 23 3.45 15.92 14.25
N ILE A 24 3.78 14.62 14.13
CA ILE A 24 5.03 14.07 14.65
C ILE A 24 6.21 14.65 13.85
N TYR A 25 6.11 14.64 12.52
CA TYR A 25 7.15 15.18 11.64
C TYR A 25 7.44 16.65 11.95
N ASP A 26 6.42 17.50 12.01
CA ASP A 26 6.56 18.92 12.34
C ASP A 26 7.26 19.13 13.67
N HIS A 27 6.96 18.29 14.66
CA HIS A 27 7.60 18.36 15.96
C HIS A 27 9.08 17.98 15.90
N LEU A 28 9.41 16.91 15.17
CA LEU A 28 10.78 16.45 14.98
C LEU A 28 11.59 17.47 14.19
N PHE A 29 11.02 18.03 13.12
CA PHE A 29 11.63 19.04 12.28
C PHE A 29 12.00 20.30 13.07
N LYS A 30 11.07 20.78 13.92
CA LYS A 30 11.31 21.94 14.79
C LYS A 30 12.39 21.69 15.86
N ARG A 31 12.60 20.43 16.24
CA ARG A 31 13.56 20.01 17.27
C ARG A 31 14.88 19.52 16.69
N ALA A 32 14.96 19.37 15.37
CA ALA A 32 16.17 19.00 14.67
C ALA A 32 17.20 20.12 14.81
N GLU A 33 18.47 19.72 14.94
CA GLU A 33 19.55 20.69 15.09
C GLU A 33 19.78 21.43 13.78
N TYR A 34 19.79 22.75 13.89
CA TYR A 34 20.04 23.66 12.76
C TYR A 34 21.44 24.29 12.83
N ARG A 35 22.19 24.01 13.90
CA ARG A 35 23.54 24.53 14.14
C ARG A 35 24.56 23.48 13.74
N THR A 36 25.62 23.90 13.07
CA THR A 36 26.66 23.01 12.56
C THR A 36 27.68 22.60 13.63
N ASP A 37 27.75 23.33 14.76
CA ASP A 37 28.83 23.21 15.75
C ASP A 37 28.48 22.35 16.99
N GLN A 38 27.49 21.46 16.89
CA GLN A 38 27.03 20.62 18.00
C GLN A 38 27.35 19.14 17.81
N ASP A 39 27.17 18.35 18.88
CA ASP A 39 27.38 16.90 18.91
C ASP A 39 26.49 16.10 17.93
N LEU A 40 25.49 16.75 17.31
CA LEU A 40 24.56 16.18 16.36
C LEU A 40 24.73 16.86 15.00
N GLU A 41 24.59 16.08 13.93
CA GLU A 41 24.62 16.64 12.58
C GLU A 41 23.36 17.48 12.28
N LEU A 42 23.47 18.34 11.27
CA LEU A 42 22.36 19.18 10.80
C LEU A 42 21.14 18.30 10.44
N GLY A 43 19.97 18.64 10.99
CA GLY A 43 18.73 17.90 10.75
C GLY A 43 18.53 16.67 11.63
N GLN A 44 19.44 16.41 12.57
CA GLN A 44 19.29 15.30 13.52
C GLN A 44 18.61 15.74 14.82
N THR A 45 17.87 14.82 15.42
CA THR A 45 17.30 15.00 16.75
C THR A 45 17.28 13.69 17.52
N ILE A 46 17.51 13.74 18.84
CA ILE A 46 17.40 12.57 19.70
C ILE A 46 16.00 12.54 20.32
N ILE A 47 15.33 11.41 20.17
CA ILE A 47 14.01 11.17 20.73
C ILE A 47 13.94 9.91 21.58
N LYS A 48 13.05 9.95 22.57
CA LYS A 48 12.59 8.75 23.28
C LYS A 48 11.10 8.57 23.01
N LEU A 49 10.71 7.37 22.56
CA LEU A 49 9.30 7.05 22.28
C LEU A 49 8.39 7.31 23.48
N VAL A 50 8.85 7.00 24.69
CA VAL A 50 8.07 7.21 25.92
C VAL A 50 7.79 8.69 26.16
N GLU A 51 8.75 9.57 25.88
CA GLU A 51 8.57 11.02 26.02
C GLU A 51 7.61 11.57 24.97
N LEU A 52 7.73 11.12 23.71
CA LEU A 52 6.80 11.50 22.65
C LEU A 52 5.37 10.98 22.93
N ALA A 53 5.23 9.76 23.43
CA ALA A 53 3.96 9.14 23.79
C ALA A 53 3.22 9.98 24.85
N LYS A 54 3.94 10.38 25.90
CA LYS A 54 3.40 11.27 26.94
C LYS A 54 3.03 12.64 26.38
N ARG A 55 3.85 13.21 25.50
CA ARG A 55 3.62 14.54 24.93
C ARG A 55 2.37 14.63 24.07
N PHE A 56 2.17 13.65 23.20
CA PHE A 56 1.05 13.64 22.27
C PHE A 56 -0.17 12.87 22.77
N ASN A 57 -0.06 12.25 23.95
CA ASN A 57 -1.09 11.39 24.51
C ASN A 57 -1.49 10.23 23.56
N TRP A 58 -0.49 9.62 22.93
CA TRP A 58 -0.64 8.46 22.05
C TRP A 58 0.13 7.27 22.59
N SER A 59 -0.24 6.06 22.16
CA SER A 59 0.53 4.88 22.55
C SER A 59 1.92 4.89 21.90
N SER A 60 2.91 4.29 22.58
CA SER A 60 4.25 4.16 22.01
C SER A 60 4.24 3.37 20.69
N ASP A 61 3.33 2.42 20.54
CA ASP A 61 3.15 1.64 19.31
C ASP A 61 2.60 2.49 18.16
N GLN A 62 1.64 3.39 18.43
CA GLN A 62 1.12 4.32 17.41
C GLN A 62 2.21 5.25 16.91
N ILE A 63 3.04 5.79 17.81
CA ILE A 63 4.15 6.66 17.45
C ILE A 63 5.18 5.89 16.64
N LYS A 64 5.52 4.66 17.07
CA LYS A 64 6.45 3.80 16.34
C LYS A 64 5.93 3.49 14.94
N TYR A 65 4.64 3.15 14.80
CA TYR A 65 4.03 2.89 13.50
C TYR A 65 4.11 4.09 12.56
N SER A 66 3.84 5.30 13.07
CA SER A 66 3.98 6.55 12.33
C SER A 66 5.43 6.80 11.91
N LEU A 67 6.40 6.60 12.81
CA LEU A 67 7.82 6.72 12.51
C LEU A 67 8.26 5.72 11.44
N ASP A 68 7.92 4.45 11.58
CA ASP A 68 8.24 3.39 10.60
C ASP A 68 7.63 3.71 9.23
N ARG A 69 6.43 4.30 9.19
CA ARG A 69 5.78 4.74 7.95
C ARG A 69 6.54 5.90 7.29
N MET A 70 6.94 6.91 8.06
CA MET A 70 7.71 8.05 7.55
C MET A 70 9.12 7.65 7.09
N VAL A 71 9.72 6.62 7.71
CA VAL A 71 10.98 6.03 7.24
C VAL A 71 10.78 5.36 5.88
N LYS A 72 9.70 4.57 5.70
CA LYS A 72 9.36 3.97 4.39
C LYS A 72 9.07 4.99 3.30
N GLN A 73 8.58 6.17 3.67
CA GLN A 73 8.30 7.28 2.76
C GLN A 73 9.52 8.16 2.49
N GLU A 74 10.68 7.78 3.03
CA GLU A 74 11.95 8.52 2.87
C GLU A 74 11.88 9.97 3.36
N TYR A 75 11.05 10.22 4.38
CA TYR A 75 11.03 11.51 5.07
C TYR A 75 12.06 11.57 6.19
N LEU A 76 12.32 10.43 6.83
CA LEU A 76 13.18 10.33 8.01
C LEU A 76 14.09 9.10 7.90
N LYS A 77 15.27 9.18 8.51
CA LYS A 77 16.08 8.01 8.89
C LYS A 77 16.07 7.87 10.41
N LEU A 78 16.13 6.63 10.87
CA LEU A 78 15.89 6.32 12.28
C LEU A 78 16.93 5.31 12.77
N ASP A 79 17.86 5.80 13.58
CA ASP A 79 18.97 5.03 14.11
C ASP A 79 18.85 4.84 15.62
N ARG A 80 19.16 3.64 16.10
CA ARG A 80 19.11 3.32 17.53
C ARG A 80 20.39 3.76 18.22
N LEU A 81 20.28 4.56 19.27
CA LEU A 81 21.45 4.85 20.10
C LEU A 81 21.79 3.66 21.00
N PRO A 82 23.08 3.44 21.27
CA PRO A 82 23.50 2.48 22.28
C PRO A 82 22.95 2.86 23.66
N GLN A 83 22.86 1.88 24.56
CA GLN A 83 22.50 2.06 25.97
C GLN A 83 21.07 2.59 26.24
N LYS A 84 20.09 2.26 25.40
CA LYS A 84 18.67 2.67 25.57
C LYS A 84 18.47 4.20 25.66
N ARG A 85 19.40 4.98 25.11
CA ARG A 85 19.35 6.45 25.14
C ARG A 85 18.24 7.04 24.24
N GLY A 86 17.69 6.24 23.34
CA GLY A 86 16.59 6.62 22.45
C GLY A 86 16.91 6.28 21.01
N PHE A 87 16.39 7.09 20.11
CA PHE A 87 16.63 7.04 18.67
C PHE A 87 17.15 8.38 18.18
N ILE A 88 18.12 8.36 17.27
CA ILE A 88 18.50 9.50 16.44
C ILE A 88 17.55 9.46 15.25
N VAL A 89 16.83 10.55 15.06
CA VAL A 89 16.02 10.77 13.87
C VAL A 89 16.75 11.81 13.03
N THR A 90 17.03 11.45 11.79
CA THR A 90 17.62 12.35 10.80
C THR A 90 16.54 12.73 9.81
N VAL A 91 16.22 14.02 9.71
CA VAL A 91 15.30 14.53 8.70
C VAL A 91 16.01 14.55 7.35
N LEU A 92 15.44 13.88 6.35
CA LEU A 92 16.00 13.88 5.00
C LEU A 92 15.74 15.22 4.31
N ASN A 93 16.71 15.70 3.55
CA ASN A 93 16.68 16.99 2.84
C ASN A 93 16.45 18.21 3.75
N TYR A 94 16.82 18.12 5.04
CA TYR A 94 16.63 19.18 6.02
C TYR A 94 17.29 20.50 5.61
N GLU A 95 18.52 20.44 5.09
CA GLU A 95 19.27 21.61 4.63
C GLU A 95 18.53 22.34 3.49
N ASP A 96 17.97 21.58 2.55
CA ASP A 96 17.21 22.12 1.44
C ASP A 96 15.94 22.84 1.90
N TYR A 97 15.30 22.33 2.96
CA TYR A 97 14.07 22.88 3.52
C TYR A 97 14.29 24.14 4.36
N ILE A 98 15.46 24.34 4.96
CA ILE A 98 15.75 25.58 5.71
C ILE A 98 16.03 26.74 4.74
N GLN A 99 16.70 26.48 3.63
CA GLN A 99 17.16 27.53 2.73
C GLN A 99 16.00 28.13 1.90
N LEU A 100 15.59 29.36 2.21
CA LEU A 100 14.53 30.08 1.49
C LEU A 100 14.76 30.18 -0.02
N GLY A 101 16.03 30.31 -0.42
CA GLY A 101 16.43 30.39 -1.82
C GLY A 101 15.98 29.18 -2.65
N ASN A 102 15.74 28.03 -2.02
CA ASN A 102 15.33 26.80 -2.71
C ASN A 102 13.83 26.76 -3.04
N TYR A 103 12.98 27.53 -2.35
CA TYR A 103 11.54 27.57 -2.64
C TYR A 103 11.21 28.43 -3.87
N ASN A 104 12.11 29.35 -4.24
CA ASN A 104 11.98 30.19 -5.44
C ASN A 104 12.58 29.54 -6.69
N LYS A 105 13.37 28.47 -6.52
CA LYS A 105 13.85 27.67 -7.64
C LYS A 105 12.65 26.92 -8.20
N LYS A 106 12.33 27.13 -9.48
CA LYS A 106 11.46 26.21 -10.22
C LYS A 106 12.11 24.84 -10.10
N LYS A 107 11.59 23.99 -9.23
CA LYS A 107 12.04 22.60 -9.15
C LYS A 107 11.60 21.94 -10.45
N ASP A 108 12.49 21.88 -11.42
CA ASP A 108 12.47 20.75 -12.32
C ASP A 108 12.56 19.52 -11.41
N LEU A 109 11.53 18.68 -11.45
CA LEU A 109 11.29 17.51 -10.59
C LEU A 109 12.32 16.40 -10.88
N VAL A 110 13.61 16.72 -10.83
CA VAL A 110 14.71 15.87 -11.26
C VAL A 110 15.56 15.57 -10.03
N GLN A 111 15.11 14.57 -9.26
CA GLN A 111 15.96 13.66 -8.48
C GLN A 111 15.12 12.57 -7.77
N VAL A 112 14.02 12.14 -8.40
CA VAL A 112 13.39 10.84 -8.13
C VAL A 112 13.37 10.00 -9.43
N SER A 113 14.12 10.42 -10.44
CA SER A 113 13.89 10.05 -11.83
C SER A 113 14.81 8.96 -12.37
N GLU A 114 15.74 8.41 -11.60
CA GLU A 114 16.54 7.27 -12.10
C GLU A 114 15.83 5.93 -11.81
N GLU A 115 15.25 5.74 -10.62
CA GLU A 115 14.40 4.57 -10.36
C GLU A 115 13.00 4.70 -10.99
N ARG A 116 12.41 5.91 -11.03
CA ARG A 116 11.09 6.11 -11.67
C ARG A 116 11.11 5.99 -13.19
N LYS A 117 12.22 6.27 -13.88
CA LYS A 117 12.28 6.06 -15.34
C LYS A 117 12.25 4.58 -15.71
N GLU A 118 12.88 3.74 -14.89
CA GLU A 118 12.88 2.29 -15.12
C GLU A 118 11.54 1.65 -14.74
N VAL A 119 10.87 2.19 -13.70
CA VAL A 119 9.48 1.82 -13.37
C VAL A 119 8.53 2.32 -14.47
N ASP A 120 8.65 3.57 -14.94
CA ASP A 120 7.81 4.14 -16.00
C ASP A 120 7.84 3.32 -17.29
N GLU A 121 8.99 2.79 -17.71
CA GLU A 121 9.04 1.88 -18.86
C GLU A 121 8.28 0.56 -18.62
N LYS A 122 8.36 -0.01 -17.42
CA LYS A 122 7.64 -1.23 -17.05
C LYS A 122 6.12 -0.99 -16.91
N VAL A 123 5.69 0.15 -16.35
CA VAL A 123 4.25 0.43 -16.18
C VAL A 123 3.57 0.99 -17.43
N LYS A 124 4.31 1.51 -18.42
CA LYS A 124 3.75 2.03 -19.70
C LYS A 124 2.83 1.03 -20.39
N ASN A 125 3.21 -0.24 -20.46
CA ASN A 125 2.40 -1.28 -21.11
C ASN A 125 1.07 -1.51 -20.40
N VAL A 126 1.06 -1.42 -19.06
CA VAL A 126 -0.14 -1.59 -18.22
C VAL A 126 -1.06 -0.39 -18.37
N PHE A 127 -0.50 0.82 -18.43
CA PHE A 127 -1.24 2.05 -18.67
C PHE A 127 -1.90 2.03 -20.06
N GLU A 128 -1.12 1.75 -21.11
CA GLU A 128 -1.65 1.67 -22.48
C GLU A 128 -2.76 0.62 -22.61
N LEU A 129 -2.61 -0.55 -21.98
CA LEU A 129 -3.65 -1.59 -22.01
C LEU A 129 -4.96 -1.10 -21.37
N PHE A 130 -4.86 -0.42 -20.23
CA PHE A 130 -6.03 0.08 -19.52
C PHE A 130 -6.69 1.25 -20.27
N GLU A 131 -5.92 2.20 -20.80
CA GLU A 131 -6.43 3.32 -21.60
C GLU A 131 -7.14 2.86 -22.87
N ASN A 132 -6.50 1.96 -23.63
CA ASN A 132 -7.08 1.38 -24.84
C ASN A 132 -8.40 0.65 -24.56
N LYS A 133 -8.53 0.00 -23.40
CA LYS A 133 -9.72 -0.78 -23.07
C LYS A 133 -10.86 0.04 -22.48
N VAL A 134 -10.55 1.08 -21.71
CA VAL A 134 -11.56 1.96 -21.09
C VAL A 134 -11.88 3.17 -21.98
N ALA A 135 -11.12 3.37 -23.07
CA ALA A 135 -11.26 4.50 -24.00
C ALA A 135 -11.22 5.87 -23.30
N ARG A 136 -10.39 5.97 -22.24
CA ARG A 136 -10.15 7.20 -21.49
C ARG A 136 -8.71 7.26 -21.02
N THR A 137 -8.19 8.47 -20.85
CA THR A 137 -6.90 8.71 -20.22
C THR A 137 -6.96 8.38 -18.73
N ILE A 138 -5.89 7.79 -18.21
CA ILE A 138 -5.75 7.44 -16.79
C ILE A 138 -5.59 8.71 -15.96
N GLY A 139 -6.39 8.84 -14.90
CA GLY A 139 -6.25 9.93 -13.95
C GLY A 139 -5.03 9.76 -13.02
N PRO A 140 -4.53 10.83 -12.37
CA PRO A 140 -3.32 10.75 -11.53
C PRO A 140 -3.45 9.76 -10.36
N ILE A 141 -4.65 9.64 -9.78
CA ILE A 141 -4.95 8.67 -8.70
C ILE A 141 -4.93 7.23 -9.23
N GLU A 142 -5.42 7.02 -10.45
CA GLU A 142 -5.45 5.71 -11.09
C GLU A 142 -4.05 5.25 -11.50
N ALA A 143 -3.23 6.18 -12.00
CA ALA A 143 -1.83 5.94 -12.34
C ALA A 143 -1.03 5.51 -11.11
N GLN A 144 -1.15 6.24 -10.00
CA GLN A 144 -0.51 5.87 -8.73
C GLN A 144 -0.93 4.48 -8.27
N ARG A 145 -2.22 4.16 -8.39
CA ARG A 145 -2.75 2.88 -7.91
C ARG A 145 -2.30 1.69 -8.76
N ILE A 146 -2.26 1.86 -10.08
CA ILE A 146 -1.69 0.86 -10.99
C ILE A 146 -0.19 0.68 -10.71
N GLY A 147 0.52 1.77 -10.42
CA GLY A 147 1.93 1.74 -9.99
C GLY A 147 2.14 0.82 -8.78
N TYR A 148 1.39 1.04 -7.70
CA TYR A 148 1.45 0.18 -6.51
C TYR A 148 1.12 -1.30 -6.82
N MET A 149 0.15 -1.56 -7.70
CA MET A 149 -0.18 -2.92 -8.09
C MET A 149 0.95 -3.60 -8.86
N VAL A 150 1.68 -2.87 -9.70
CA VAL A 150 2.82 -3.40 -10.45
C VAL A 150 4.03 -3.63 -9.53
N GLU A 151 4.25 -2.74 -8.56
CA GLU A 151 5.27 -2.92 -7.52
C GLU A 151 5.01 -4.17 -6.66
N ASP A 152 3.75 -4.39 -6.23
CA ASP A 152 3.40 -5.49 -5.33
C ASP A 152 3.31 -6.86 -6.04
N TYR A 153 2.77 -6.90 -7.26
CA TYR A 153 2.42 -8.16 -7.95
C TYR A 153 3.25 -8.44 -9.21
N GLY A 154 3.93 -7.44 -9.75
CA GLY A 154 4.63 -7.50 -11.04
C GLY A 154 3.73 -7.23 -12.24
N GLU A 155 4.31 -6.60 -13.27
CA GLU A 155 3.65 -6.11 -14.48
C GLU A 155 2.78 -7.18 -15.18
N GLU A 156 3.36 -8.36 -15.38
CA GLU A 156 2.71 -9.46 -16.11
C GLU A 156 1.41 -9.93 -15.44
N LYS A 157 1.42 -10.04 -14.11
CA LYS A 157 0.25 -10.47 -13.34
C LYS A 157 -0.85 -9.42 -13.37
N VAL A 158 -0.47 -8.13 -13.28
CA VAL A 158 -1.42 -7.01 -13.36
C VAL A 158 -2.08 -6.97 -14.73
N MET A 159 -1.32 -7.11 -15.81
CA MET A 159 -1.85 -7.16 -17.16
C MET A 159 -2.82 -8.33 -17.38
N GLU A 160 -2.50 -9.51 -16.84
CA GLU A 160 -3.41 -10.65 -16.89
C GLU A 160 -4.69 -10.40 -16.12
N ALA A 161 -4.58 -9.91 -14.88
CA ALA A 161 -5.73 -9.58 -14.03
C ALA A 161 -6.63 -8.52 -14.69
N MET A 162 -6.02 -7.51 -15.34
CA MET A 162 -6.74 -6.52 -16.13
C MET A 162 -7.49 -7.16 -17.29
N LYS A 163 -6.81 -7.95 -18.14
CA LYS A 163 -7.46 -8.66 -19.26
C LYS A 163 -8.61 -9.54 -18.80
N GLN A 164 -8.44 -10.25 -17.68
CA GLN A 164 -9.49 -11.08 -17.09
C GLN A 164 -10.65 -10.23 -16.57
N ALA A 165 -10.35 -9.14 -15.87
CA ALA A 165 -11.38 -8.24 -15.35
C ALA A 165 -12.21 -7.62 -16.47
N PHE A 166 -11.57 -7.17 -17.55
CA PHE A 166 -12.22 -6.63 -18.74
C PHE A 166 -13.07 -7.67 -19.47
N ARG A 167 -12.64 -8.94 -19.53
CA ARG A 167 -13.47 -10.03 -20.07
C ARG A 167 -14.74 -10.26 -19.24
N ASN A 168 -14.66 -10.12 -17.92
CA ASN A 168 -15.78 -10.41 -17.03
C ASN A 168 -16.78 -9.26 -16.91
N LYS A 169 -16.31 -8.01 -16.83
CA LYS A 169 -17.13 -6.83 -16.51
C LYS A 169 -17.08 -5.73 -17.58
N GLY A 170 -16.38 -5.96 -18.69
CA GLY A 170 -16.24 -4.98 -19.77
C GLY A 170 -15.56 -3.70 -19.31
N ASN A 171 -15.90 -2.58 -19.94
CA ASN A 171 -15.22 -1.30 -19.72
C ASN A 171 -15.59 -0.61 -18.39
N LYS A 172 -16.52 -1.18 -17.62
CA LYS A 172 -16.96 -0.68 -16.29
C LYS A 172 -16.08 -1.18 -15.14
N VAL A 173 -14.96 -1.83 -15.45
CA VAL A 173 -14.03 -2.38 -14.45
C VAL A 173 -13.32 -1.25 -13.73
N GLY A 174 -13.50 -1.19 -12.42
CA GLY A 174 -12.70 -0.34 -11.53
C GLY A 174 -11.43 -1.06 -11.04
N LEU A 175 -10.41 -0.28 -10.67
CA LEU A 175 -9.14 -0.79 -10.15
C LEU A 175 -9.30 -1.67 -8.89
N ASN A 176 -10.28 -1.38 -8.03
CA ASN A 176 -10.65 -2.23 -6.89
C ASN A 176 -10.89 -3.69 -7.29
N TYR A 177 -11.54 -3.90 -8.44
CA TYR A 177 -11.87 -5.24 -8.91
C TYR A 177 -10.64 -5.95 -9.48
N ILE A 178 -9.73 -5.22 -10.13
CA ILE A 178 -8.47 -5.79 -10.63
C ILE A 178 -7.56 -6.18 -9.44
N GLU A 179 -7.49 -5.33 -8.41
CA GLU A 179 -6.79 -5.62 -7.16
C GLU A 179 -7.41 -6.83 -6.43
N ALA A 180 -8.74 -6.96 -6.45
CA ALA A 180 -9.42 -8.15 -5.93
C ALA A 180 -9.10 -9.41 -6.74
N VAL A 181 -8.83 -9.31 -8.04
CA VAL A 181 -8.41 -10.46 -8.88
C VAL A 181 -6.95 -10.85 -8.58
N LEU A 182 -6.09 -9.87 -8.28
CA LEU A 182 -4.68 -10.08 -7.92
C LEU A 182 -4.50 -10.66 -6.52
N SER A 183 -5.27 -10.17 -5.54
CA SER A 183 -5.19 -10.61 -4.15
C SER A 183 -5.83 -11.98 -3.90
N ASN A 184 -6.61 -12.51 -4.84
CA ASN A 184 -7.32 -13.77 -4.65
C ASN A 184 -6.39 -14.98 -4.89
N PRO A 185 -6.09 -15.83 -3.89
CA PRO A 185 -5.14 -16.94 -4.02
C PRO A 185 -5.59 -18.05 -5.00
N PHE A 186 -6.85 -18.04 -5.43
CA PHE A 186 -7.44 -19.04 -6.31
C PHE A 186 -7.14 -18.83 -7.81
N THR A 187 -6.74 -17.63 -8.25
CA THR A 187 -6.34 -17.36 -9.65
C THR A 187 -4.91 -17.84 -9.93
N GLN A 188 -4.01 -17.76 -8.94
CA GLN A 188 -2.62 -18.20 -9.04
C GLN A 188 -2.51 -19.75 -9.12
N LYS A 189 -3.24 -20.49 -8.28
CA LYS A 189 -3.20 -21.97 -8.26
C LYS A 189 -3.85 -22.66 -9.47
N ARG A 190 -4.72 -21.98 -10.22
CA ARG A 190 -5.44 -22.61 -11.36
C ARG A 190 -4.57 -22.71 -12.62
N LYS A 191 -3.44 -22.01 -12.68
CA LYS A 191 -2.45 -22.12 -13.77
C LYS A 191 -1.40 -23.19 -13.54
N GLU A 192 -0.88 -23.32 -12.31
CA GLU A 192 0.03 -24.44 -11.95
C GLU A 192 -0.63 -25.80 -12.21
N LYS A 193 -1.93 -25.92 -11.91
CA LYS A 193 -2.69 -27.14 -12.21
C LYS A 193 -3.02 -27.34 -13.70
N LYS A 194 -2.99 -26.30 -14.54
CA LYS A 194 -3.23 -26.43 -16.00
C LYS A 194 -1.97 -26.72 -16.80
N GLN A 195 -0.79 -26.40 -16.27
CA GLN A 195 0.48 -26.77 -16.90
C GLN A 195 0.91 -28.21 -16.59
N HIS A 196 0.45 -28.81 -15.48
CA HIS A 196 0.75 -30.19 -15.13
C HIS A 196 -0.24 -31.23 -15.67
N ASP A 197 -1.38 -30.81 -16.23
CA ASP A 197 -2.50 -31.68 -16.64
C ASP A 197 -2.70 -31.70 -18.19
N SER A 198 -1.81 -31.05 -18.96
CA SER A 198 -1.83 -31.11 -20.43
C SER A 198 -1.12 -32.36 -21.00
N SER A 199 -0.66 -33.27 -20.14
CA SER A 199 -0.18 -34.60 -20.49
C SER A 199 -1.03 -35.62 -19.74
N GLN A 200 -1.89 -36.34 -20.47
CA GLN A 200 -2.76 -37.44 -20.06
C GLN A 200 -4.26 -37.11 -19.92
N ASN A 201 -4.95 -36.98 -21.06
CA ASN A 201 -6.17 -37.78 -21.28
C ASN A 201 -6.62 -37.79 -22.74
N THR A 202 -5.94 -38.60 -23.56
CA THR A 202 -6.47 -39.14 -24.82
C THR A 202 -6.68 -40.65 -24.64
N LYS A 203 -7.67 -41.01 -23.84
CA LYS A 203 -8.29 -42.35 -23.67
C LYS A 203 -9.36 -42.07 -22.62
N TYR A 204 -10.63 -41.88 -22.94
CA TYR A 204 -11.55 -42.86 -23.50
C TYR A 204 -12.63 -42.15 -24.31
N GLY A 205 -12.94 -42.68 -25.49
CA GLY A 205 -14.13 -42.33 -26.26
C GLY A 205 -15.34 -43.19 -25.89
N HIS A 206 -16.49 -42.77 -26.45
CA HIS A 206 -17.81 -43.42 -26.49
C HIS A 206 -18.64 -43.42 -25.20
N GLY A 207 -19.96 -43.21 -25.18
CA GLY A 207 -21.00 -42.99 -26.21
C GLY A 207 -22.25 -42.38 -25.50
N ASN A 208 -23.01 -41.47 -26.14
CA ASN A 208 -24.24 -41.69 -26.93
C ASN A 208 -25.50 -42.18 -26.17
N GLY A 209 -26.64 -41.50 -26.40
CA GLY A 209 -28.03 -41.87 -26.02
C GLY A 209 -28.52 -41.25 -24.69
N GLY A 210 -29.71 -40.66 -24.52
CA GLY A 210 -30.95 -40.66 -25.29
C GLY A 210 -32.15 -40.88 -24.34
N HIS A 211 -32.92 -39.82 -24.08
CA HIS A 211 -34.36 -39.76 -23.69
C HIS A 211 -34.97 -40.36 -22.38
N SER A 212 -36.03 -39.65 -21.92
CA SER A 212 -37.19 -40.07 -21.10
C SER A 212 -36.97 -40.13 -19.56
N GLN A 213 -37.82 -39.68 -18.62
CA GLN A 213 -39.25 -39.34 -18.61
C GLN A 213 -39.60 -38.53 -17.33
N LYS A 214 -40.64 -37.69 -17.39
CA LYS A 214 -41.31 -37.07 -16.23
C LYS A 214 -42.06 -38.14 -15.43
N THR A 215 -42.02 -38.09 -14.09
CA THR A 215 -43.16 -38.47 -13.24
C THR A 215 -43.20 -37.66 -11.93
N THR A 216 -44.42 -37.32 -11.57
CA THR A 216 -44.91 -36.59 -10.39
C THR A 216 -45.25 -37.57 -9.26
N GLY A 217 -45.06 -37.21 -7.98
CA GLY A 217 -45.60 -38.04 -6.88
C GLY A 217 -45.27 -37.56 -5.46
N GLN A 218 -46.25 -36.86 -4.87
CA GLN A 218 -46.68 -36.72 -3.46
C GLN A 218 -45.75 -36.93 -2.23
N VAL A 219 -45.95 -36.01 -1.28
CA VAL A 219 -45.46 -35.96 0.11
C VAL A 219 -46.33 -36.81 1.04
N SER A 220 -45.75 -37.47 2.06
CA SER A 220 -46.31 -37.57 3.43
C SER A 220 -45.26 -38.09 4.45
N PRO A 221 -45.24 -37.57 5.69
CA PRO A 221 -44.25 -37.89 6.74
C PRO A 221 -44.83 -38.76 7.86
N ILE A 222 -44.12 -39.81 8.31
CA ILE A 222 -44.47 -40.54 9.55
C ILE A 222 -43.20 -41.14 10.14
N PHE A 223 -42.59 -40.53 11.15
CA PHE A 223 -42.10 -41.28 12.30
C PHE A 223 -42.09 -40.42 13.56
N SER A 224 -42.88 -40.91 14.49
CA SER A 224 -43.20 -40.45 15.82
C SER A 224 -42.02 -40.52 16.80
N GLY A 225 -41.95 -39.53 17.69
CA GLY A 225 -41.99 -39.86 19.11
C GLY A 225 -40.68 -39.88 19.89
N THR A 226 -40.63 -38.93 20.83
CA THR A 226 -40.10 -39.04 22.22
C THR A 226 -38.60 -38.98 22.48
N GLY A 227 -38.19 -38.00 23.31
CA GLY A 227 -36.88 -38.02 23.96
C GLY A 227 -36.31 -36.70 24.47
N ARG A 228 -37.09 -35.85 25.17
CA ARG A 228 -36.49 -34.82 26.05
C ARG A 228 -36.14 -35.44 27.40
N LEU A 229 -34.87 -35.43 27.78
CA LEU A 229 -34.46 -35.55 29.19
C LEU A 229 -33.31 -34.57 29.47
N ARG A 230 -33.70 -33.50 30.17
CA ARG A 230 -32.85 -32.44 30.72
C ARG A 230 -32.44 -32.91 32.12
N ARG A 231 -31.14 -33.02 32.40
CA ARG A 231 -30.66 -33.30 33.76
C ARG A 231 -29.82 -32.13 34.26
N LYS A 232 -30.33 -31.43 35.27
CA LYS A 232 -29.55 -30.56 36.14
C LYS A 232 -28.79 -31.43 37.14
N GLY A 233 -27.53 -31.11 37.35
CA GLY A 233 -26.70 -31.46 38.50
C GLY A 233 -25.81 -30.25 38.73
#